data_AF-A0A4C1X6M4-F1
#
_entry.id   AF-A0A4C1X6M4-F1
#
_cell.length_a   1.000
_cell.length_b   1.000
_cell.length_c   1.000
_cell.angle_alpha   90.00
_cell.angle_beta   90.00
_cell.angle_gamma   90.00
#
_symmetry.space_group_name_H-M   'P 1'
#
loop_
_entity.id
_entity.type
_entity.pdbx_description
1 polymer ?
#
loop_
_entity_poly.entity_id
_entity_poly.type
_entity_poly.pdbx_seq_one_letter_code
_entity_poly.pdbx_strand_id
1 'polypeptide(L)'
;MMFVEKKRVKELREKQKKNTDAFLEKTLTFKDTVLKAAEARAVKPQKTVIDDETEALEEMEVEKEECQWRKKMKKRKKKFGDILFLFLFFLLDPDVMLQYAADNADINVSTFDGHNTEHIMGAIKIISPSNVMVADMPTVKCKSKPNAEDLAAVSDVPLLIYENNEVVGMSKITVVEIDYCVILNEAICSNVDLLWAYAKWRDVNGLPGWNGFSEKLTKNNKDFTTSNVMFLPFIHHPENNKDTIYTTLDCAVRSAKSHGQNCYIITFDQPLYYKAREIVAAVDVQSDISNVIVRLGGYHMLMSFLGSIGYIMEGSALKEALSVIYDPNSVGKMLDGHAFARSVGRHGLIRVALMKLNYDKLAIDQNLQEFLEGYIMDIMRRTMYYDNIEESEEVLNGLIQLFNDEVAKLKSRGPTAQLWLQYI
;
A
#
# COMPACT_ATOMS: atom_id res chain seq x y z
N MET A 1 9.77 -29.71 12.14
CA MET A 1 10.27 -28.33 11.90
C MET A 1 9.76 -27.32 12.93
N MET A 2 8.44 -27.13 13.10
CA MET A 2 7.87 -26.15 14.06
C MET A 2 8.34 -26.23 15.53
N PHE A 3 8.74 -27.42 16.02
CA PHE A 3 9.18 -27.59 17.42
C PHE A 3 10.62 -27.12 17.67
N VAL A 4 11.48 -27.20 16.65
CA VAL A 4 12.88 -26.76 16.73
C VAL A 4 12.95 -25.24 16.65
N GLU A 5 12.13 -24.63 15.78
CA GLU A 5 11.95 -23.16 15.69
C GLU A 5 11.46 -22.56 17.01
N LYS A 6 10.43 -23.16 17.65
CA LYS A 6 9.89 -22.67 18.94
C LYS A 6 10.92 -22.71 20.07
N LYS A 7 11.78 -23.74 20.11
CA LYS A 7 12.84 -23.85 21.12
C LYS A 7 13.94 -22.82 20.89
N ARG A 8 14.33 -22.60 19.63
CA ARG A 8 15.31 -21.58 19.22
C ARG A 8 14.82 -20.16 19.52
N VAL A 9 13.54 -19.87 19.27
CA VAL A 9 12.87 -18.61 19.64
C VAL A 9 12.84 -18.42 21.16
N LYS A 10 12.58 -19.49 21.93
CA LYS A 10 12.55 -19.42 23.41
C LYS A 10 13.94 -19.17 24.01
N GLU A 11 14.99 -19.78 23.48
CA GLU A 11 16.37 -19.55 23.92
C GLU A 11 16.88 -18.15 23.54
N LEU A 12 16.43 -17.59 22.42
CA LEU A 12 16.67 -16.18 22.05
C LEU A 12 15.97 -15.22 23.03
N ARG A 13 14.75 -15.52 23.48
CA ARG A 13 13.98 -14.73 24.46
C ARG A 13 14.68 -14.61 25.82
N GLU A 14 15.24 -15.70 26.32
CA GLU A 14 15.93 -15.69 27.63
C GLU A 14 17.25 -14.90 27.59
N LYS A 15 17.93 -14.88 26.44
CA LYS A 15 19.12 -14.03 26.22
C LYS A 15 18.76 -12.55 26.05
N GLN A 16 17.63 -12.22 25.44
CA GLN A 16 17.17 -10.82 25.28
C GLN A 16 16.84 -10.17 26.64
N LYS A 17 16.16 -10.88 27.55
CA LYS A 17 15.70 -10.33 28.84
C LYS A 17 16.83 -9.87 29.78
N LYS A 18 18.04 -10.45 29.67
CA LYS A 18 19.20 -10.08 30.52
C LYS A 18 19.97 -8.83 30.04
N ASN A 19 19.76 -8.38 28.80
CA ASN A 19 20.46 -7.22 28.21
C ASN A 19 19.62 -5.92 28.27
N THR A 20 18.36 -5.99 28.70
CA THR A 20 17.42 -4.86 28.70
C THR A 20 17.75 -3.84 29.80
N ASP A 21 18.30 -4.28 30.94
CA ASP A 21 18.56 -3.41 32.10
C ASP A 21 19.73 -2.44 31.89
N ALA A 22 20.70 -2.77 31.02
CA ALA A 22 21.79 -1.87 30.64
C ALA A 22 21.41 -0.88 29.52
N PHE A 23 20.34 -1.15 28.77
CA PHE A 23 19.78 -0.22 27.77
C PHE A 23 19.01 0.92 28.45
N LEU A 24 18.34 0.63 29.57
CA LEU A 24 17.47 1.55 30.33
C LEU A 24 18.19 2.81 30.85
N GLU A 25 19.48 2.77 31.19
CA GLU A 25 20.24 3.97 31.60
C GLU A 25 20.61 4.89 30.42
N LYS A 26 20.71 4.37 29.19
CA LYS A 26 20.86 5.15 27.93
C LYS A 26 19.51 5.54 27.31
N THR A 27 18.40 5.21 27.97
CA THR A 27 17.04 5.33 27.41
C THR A 27 16.46 6.75 27.50
N LEU A 28 17.02 7.63 28.33
CA LEU A 28 16.56 9.03 28.41
C LEU A 28 16.76 9.74 27.06
N THR A 29 17.97 9.67 26.50
CA THR A 29 18.30 10.32 25.21
C THR A 29 17.46 9.76 24.05
N PHE A 30 17.21 8.45 24.00
CA PHE A 30 16.37 7.87 22.95
C PHE A 30 14.90 8.28 23.09
N LYS A 31 14.35 8.25 24.30
CA LYS A 31 12.98 8.71 24.58
C LYS A 31 12.81 10.19 24.23
N ASP A 32 13.79 11.03 24.57
CA ASP A 32 13.81 12.44 24.23
C ASP A 32 13.85 12.66 22.70
N THR A 33 14.66 11.87 21.98
CA THR A 33 14.70 11.94 20.51
C THR A 33 13.38 11.50 19.87
N VAL A 34 12.74 10.45 20.40
CA VAL A 34 11.40 10.01 19.95
C VAL A 34 10.36 11.10 20.21
N LEU A 35 10.39 11.74 21.38
CA LEU A 35 9.50 12.84 21.73
C LEU A 35 9.70 14.05 20.80
N LYS A 36 10.94 14.50 20.59
CA LYS A 36 11.26 15.59 19.66
C LYS A 36 10.83 15.29 18.22
N ALA A 37 10.99 14.05 17.76
CA ALA A 37 10.54 13.64 16.44
C ALA A 37 9.00 13.71 16.31
N ALA A 38 8.27 13.36 17.37
CA ALA A 38 6.82 13.47 17.42
C ALA A 38 6.35 14.94 17.46
N GLU A 39 7.00 15.78 18.26
CA GLU A 39 6.71 17.23 18.35
C GLU A 39 6.92 17.92 17.00
N ALA A 40 8.02 17.63 16.30
CA ALA A 40 8.30 18.17 14.97
C ALA A 40 7.23 17.79 13.91
N ARG A 41 6.54 16.65 14.11
CA ARG A 41 5.40 16.23 13.29
C ARG A 41 4.11 16.97 13.67
N ALA A 42 3.93 17.32 14.94
CA ALA A 42 2.73 17.95 15.49
C ALA A 42 2.59 19.46 15.17
N VAL A 43 3.61 20.12 14.60
CA VAL A 43 3.58 21.55 14.23
C VAL A 43 2.63 21.86 13.04
N LYS A 44 2.04 20.85 12.40
CA LYS A 44 0.84 21.03 11.56
C LYS A 44 -0.38 20.67 12.40
N PRO A 45 -1.45 21.51 12.41
CA PRO A 45 -2.60 21.29 13.27
C PRO A 45 -3.13 19.88 13.03
N GLN A 46 -3.38 19.15 14.13
CA GLN A 46 -4.24 17.96 14.17
C GLN A 46 -5.66 18.35 13.74
N LYS A 47 -5.86 18.65 12.45
CA LYS A 47 -7.14 18.40 11.82
C LYS A 47 -7.19 16.89 11.63
N THR A 48 -7.88 16.27 12.57
CA THR A 48 -8.64 15.02 12.40
C THR A 48 -8.09 14.04 11.37
N VAL A 49 -7.49 12.96 11.87
CA VAL A 49 -7.14 11.73 11.13
C VAL A 49 -8.36 11.06 10.44
N ILE A 50 -9.58 11.57 10.69
CA ILE A 50 -10.80 11.23 9.95
C ILE A 50 -10.81 11.92 8.58
N ASP A 51 -10.17 13.08 8.46
CA ASP A 51 -10.08 13.83 7.22
C ASP A 51 -9.01 13.25 6.29
N ASP A 52 -7.93 12.59 6.77
CA ASP A 52 -6.94 11.96 5.87
C ASP A 52 -7.50 10.75 5.08
N GLU A 53 -8.47 10.01 5.64
CA GLU A 53 -9.22 8.97 4.91
C GLU A 53 -10.24 9.59 3.93
N THR A 54 -10.69 10.83 4.21
CA THR A 54 -11.67 11.56 3.40
C THR A 54 -10.99 12.43 2.33
N GLU A 55 -9.79 12.94 2.56
CA GLU A 55 -9.00 13.80 1.66
C GLU A 55 -8.38 12.95 0.55
N ALA A 56 -8.02 11.69 0.83
CA ALA A 56 -7.70 10.70 -0.21
C ALA A 56 -8.91 10.33 -1.10
N LEU A 57 -10.14 10.54 -0.62
CA LEU A 57 -11.39 10.36 -1.37
C LEU A 57 -11.87 11.66 -2.05
N GLU A 58 -11.60 12.84 -1.47
CA GLU A 58 -11.96 14.16 -2.01
C GLU A 58 -10.96 14.68 -3.06
N GLU A 59 -9.69 14.29 -3.01
CA GLU A 59 -8.69 14.59 -4.06
C GLU A 59 -9.02 13.90 -5.40
N MET A 60 -9.95 12.94 -5.44
CA MET A 60 -10.51 12.39 -6.68
C MET A 60 -11.58 13.28 -7.35
N GLU A 61 -12.05 14.36 -6.71
CA GLU A 61 -13.16 15.18 -7.21
C GLU A 61 -12.82 16.61 -7.70
N VAL A 62 -11.58 17.08 -7.63
CA VAL A 62 -11.25 18.47 -8.01
C VAL A 62 -10.10 18.57 -9.01
N GLU A 63 -10.45 18.51 -10.30
CA GLU A 63 -9.80 19.33 -11.33
C GLU A 63 -10.74 19.53 -12.53
N LYS A 64 -11.69 20.47 -12.38
CA LYS A 64 -12.42 21.07 -13.51
C LYS A 64 -11.81 22.44 -13.80
N GLU A 65 -10.83 22.50 -14.68
CA GLU A 65 -10.52 23.73 -15.42
C GLU A 65 -10.86 23.55 -16.91
N GLU A 66 -11.84 24.35 -17.36
CA GLU A 66 -12.36 24.40 -18.71
C GLU A 66 -11.30 24.91 -19.72
N CYS A 67 -10.74 24.01 -20.52
CA CYS A 67 -9.88 24.42 -21.64
C CYS A 67 -10.70 24.87 -22.87
N GLN A 68 -10.39 26.08 -23.35
CA GLN A 68 -11.06 26.86 -24.40
C GLN A 68 -11.10 26.24 -25.83
N TRP A 69 -10.78 24.96 -26.00
CA TRP A 69 -10.82 24.25 -27.28
C TRP A 69 -12.24 23.94 -27.79
N ARG A 70 -13.25 23.96 -26.90
CA ARG A 70 -14.66 23.62 -27.22
C ARG A 70 -15.32 24.52 -28.26
N LYS A 71 -14.84 25.75 -28.50
CA LYS A 71 -15.42 26.67 -29.50
C LYS A 71 -14.97 26.39 -30.93
N LYS A 72 -13.82 25.73 -31.15
CA LYS A 72 -13.29 25.45 -32.50
C LYS A 72 -13.92 24.22 -33.17
N MET A 73 -14.38 23.22 -32.41
CA MET A 73 -14.91 21.96 -32.94
C MET A 73 -16.38 22.03 -33.42
N LYS A 74 -17.14 23.08 -33.05
CA LYS A 74 -18.55 23.25 -33.48
C LYS A 74 -18.73 23.50 -34.99
N LYS A 75 -17.66 23.79 -35.75
CA LYS A 75 -17.73 24.10 -37.19
C LYS A 75 -17.58 22.90 -38.13
N ARG A 76 -17.34 21.68 -37.63
CA ARG A 76 -17.10 20.48 -38.48
C ARG A 76 -18.17 19.37 -38.40
N LYS A 77 -19.32 19.61 -37.78
CA LYS A 77 -20.46 18.67 -37.81
C LYS A 77 -21.49 19.06 -38.87
N LYS A 78 -21.21 18.69 -40.12
CA LYS A 78 -22.26 18.53 -41.13
C LYS A 78 -21.82 17.54 -42.20
N LYS A 79 -21.86 16.24 -41.87
CA LYS A 79 -22.22 15.15 -42.80
C LYS A 79 -22.05 13.76 -42.17
N PHE A 80 -22.98 12.91 -42.56
CA PHE A 80 -23.06 11.44 -42.43
C PHE A 80 -23.56 10.85 -41.12
N GLY A 81 -24.83 10.43 -41.18
CA GLY A 81 -25.36 9.27 -40.49
C GLY A 81 -25.03 7.97 -41.24
N ASP A 82 -25.47 6.89 -40.62
CA ASP A 82 -25.47 5.49 -41.08
C ASP A 82 -24.12 4.75 -41.06
N ILE A 83 -23.55 4.55 -39.86
CA ILE A 83 -22.76 3.34 -39.53
C ILE A 83 -23.07 2.94 -38.07
N LEU A 84 -24.29 2.44 -37.86
CA LEU A 84 -24.69 1.73 -36.64
C LEU A 84 -24.43 0.24 -36.86
N PHE A 85 -23.17 -0.21 -36.89
CA PHE A 85 -22.79 -1.63 -36.68
C PHE A 85 -21.27 -1.93 -36.62
N LEU A 86 -20.36 -0.94 -36.66
CA LEU A 86 -18.94 -1.20 -36.93
C LEU A 86 -17.93 -0.45 -36.03
N PHE A 87 -18.33 -0.10 -34.81
CA PHE A 87 -17.43 0.55 -33.83
C PHE A 87 -17.40 -0.17 -32.46
N LEU A 88 -17.44 -1.50 -32.47
CA LEU A 88 -17.05 -2.33 -31.32
C LEU A 88 -15.84 -3.21 -31.64
N PHE A 89 -14.98 -2.73 -32.56
CA PHE A 89 -13.70 -3.33 -32.90
C PHE A 89 -12.72 -2.20 -33.17
N PHE A 90 -12.21 -1.59 -32.10
CA PHE A 90 -11.00 -0.79 -32.18
C PHE A 90 -10.02 -1.29 -31.12
N LEU A 91 -9.06 -2.07 -31.64
CA LEU A 91 -7.65 -2.11 -31.28
C LEU A 91 -7.33 -2.26 -29.79
N LEU A 92 -7.05 -3.51 -29.44
CA LEU A 92 -6.20 -3.92 -28.33
C LEU A 92 -4.92 -3.08 -28.32
N ASP A 93 -4.71 -2.34 -27.23
CA ASP A 93 -3.35 -2.00 -26.83
C ASP A 93 -2.88 -3.11 -25.87
N PRO A 94 -1.77 -3.82 -26.15
CA PRO A 94 -1.15 -4.73 -25.19
C PRO A 94 -0.68 -4.03 -23.91
N ASP A 95 -0.74 -2.70 -23.87
CA ASP A 95 -0.34 -1.83 -22.76
C ASP A 95 -1.47 -1.56 -21.74
N VAL A 96 -2.64 -2.21 -21.87
CA VAL A 96 -3.76 -2.06 -20.94
C VAL A 96 -3.81 -3.22 -19.95
N MET A 97 -3.69 -2.90 -18.66
CA MET A 97 -3.85 -3.86 -17.57
C MET A 97 -5.23 -3.72 -16.92
N LEU A 98 -5.95 -4.84 -16.81
CA LEU A 98 -7.19 -4.95 -16.05
C LEU A 98 -6.95 -5.72 -14.76
N GLN A 99 -7.36 -5.13 -13.64
CA GLN A 99 -7.39 -5.78 -12.34
C GLN A 99 -8.76 -5.61 -11.70
N TYR A 100 -9.14 -6.56 -10.87
CA TYR A 100 -10.38 -6.53 -10.11
C TYR A 100 -10.05 -6.59 -8.62
N ALA A 101 -10.86 -5.92 -7.80
CA ALA A 101 -10.85 -6.12 -6.37
C ALA A 101 -12.28 -6.33 -5.92
N ALA A 102 -12.52 -7.38 -5.15
CA ALA A 102 -13.83 -7.73 -4.67
C ALA A 102 -13.77 -7.99 -3.17
N ASP A 103 -14.79 -7.51 -2.46
CA ASP A 103 -14.84 -7.52 -1.00
C ASP A 103 -16.28 -7.49 -0.51
N ASN A 104 -16.47 -7.65 0.81
CA ASN A 104 -17.76 -7.40 1.42
C ASN A 104 -18.17 -5.94 1.23
N ALA A 105 -19.40 -5.72 0.78
CA ALA A 105 -20.06 -4.45 0.80
C ALA A 105 -21.13 -4.49 1.87
N ASP A 106 -20.89 -3.76 2.95
CA ASP A 106 -21.79 -3.69 4.09
C ASP A 106 -22.84 -2.62 3.83
N ILE A 107 -24.06 -3.05 3.50
CA ILE A 107 -25.19 -2.14 3.37
C ILE A 107 -25.94 -2.10 4.70
N ASN A 108 -25.89 -0.94 5.35
CA ASN A 108 -26.74 -0.64 6.50
C ASN A 108 -28.18 -0.40 6.01
N VAL A 109 -28.91 -1.49 5.78
CA VAL A 109 -30.37 -1.43 5.75
C VAL A 109 -30.82 -0.95 7.13
N SER A 110 -31.45 0.22 7.17
CA SER A 110 -31.69 0.99 8.39
C SER A 110 -32.25 0.13 9.53
N THR A 111 -31.39 -0.31 10.44
CA THR A 111 -31.77 -1.10 11.61
C THR A 111 -31.60 -0.24 12.84
N PHE A 112 -32.70 -0.07 13.58
CA PHE A 112 -32.75 0.71 14.83
C PHE A 112 -31.80 0.17 15.92
N ASP A 113 -31.32 -1.07 15.77
CA ASP A 113 -30.47 -1.80 16.71
C ASP A 113 -29.06 -2.12 16.18
N GLY A 114 -28.77 -1.81 14.90
CA GLY A 114 -27.46 -2.07 14.28
C GLY A 114 -27.12 -3.56 14.09
N HIS A 115 -28.10 -4.47 14.18
CA HIS A 115 -27.84 -5.92 14.18
C HIS A 115 -28.07 -6.63 12.84
N ASN A 116 -28.68 -5.96 11.84
CA ASN A 116 -28.84 -6.55 10.50
C ASN A 116 -28.13 -5.69 9.44
N THR A 117 -26.82 -5.82 9.35
CA THR A 117 -26.07 -5.35 8.19
C THR A 117 -26.22 -6.39 7.08
N GLU A 118 -26.62 -5.96 5.88
CA GLU A 118 -26.63 -6.84 4.72
C GLU A 118 -25.20 -6.94 4.19
N HIS A 119 -24.63 -8.14 4.24
CA HIS A 119 -23.31 -8.41 3.71
C HIS A 119 -23.48 -8.98 2.30
N ILE A 120 -23.11 -8.19 1.29
CA ILE A 120 -23.17 -8.59 -0.12
C ILE A 120 -21.78 -8.47 -0.76
N MET A 121 -21.59 -9.04 -1.95
CA MET A 121 -20.32 -8.87 -2.66
C MET A 121 -20.30 -7.57 -3.46
N GLY A 122 -19.36 -6.70 -3.14
CA GLY A 122 -18.99 -5.54 -3.95
C GLY A 122 -17.73 -5.83 -4.77
N ALA A 123 -17.63 -5.24 -5.95
CA ALA A 123 -16.42 -5.35 -6.77
C ALA A 123 -16.12 -4.04 -7.50
N ILE A 124 -14.84 -3.78 -7.69
CA ILE A 124 -14.33 -2.69 -8.52
C ILE A 124 -13.44 -3.27 -9.63
N LYS A 125 -13.40 -2.56 -10.74
CA LYS A 125 -12.52 -2.79 -11.88
C LYS A 125 -11.52 -1.65 -11.95
N ILE A 126 -10.25 -1.99 -12.00
CA ILE A 126 -9.11 -1.06 -12.05
C ILE A 126 -8.48 -1.21 -13.43
N ILE A 127 -8.35 -0.09 -14.14
CA ILE A 127 -7.90 -0.03 -15.53
C ILE A 127 -6.68 0.88 -15.60
N SER A 128 -5.55 0.34 -16.06
CA SER A 128 -4.30 1.09 -16.21
C SER A 128 -3.77 0.94 -17.64
N PRO A 129 -3.35 2.03 -18.32
CA PRO A 129 -3.46 3.43 -17.92
C PRO A 129 -4.89 3.99 -18.06
N SER A 130 -5.21 5.04 -17.29
CA SER A 130 -6.55 5.63 -17.20
C SER A 130 -7.04 6.29 -18.50
N ASN A 131 -6.12 6.68 -19.38
CA ASN A 131 -6.38 7.36 -20.65
C ASN A 131 -6.85 6.42 -21.78
N VAL A 132 -6.83 5.10 -21.56
CA VAL A 132 -7.32 4.09 -22.52
C VAL A 132 -8.84 4.06 -22.59
N MET A 133 -9.53 4.49 -21.52
CA MET A 133 -10.96 4.70 -21.60
C MET A 133 -11.23 5.84 -22.58
N VAL A 134 -11.91 5.54 -23.69
CA VAL A 134 -12.39 6.56 -24.63
C VAL A 134 -13.13 7.62 -23.81
N ALA A 135 -12.63 8.85 -23.85
CA ALA A 135 -13.19 10.00 -23.12
C ALA A 135 -14.71 9.94 -23.14
N ASP A 136 -15.30 9.97 -21.94
CA ASP A 136 -16.73 9.85 -21.64
C ASP A 136 -17.59 10.07 -22.88
N MET A 137 -18.24 9.00 -23.36
CA MET A 137 -19.45 9.21 -24.14
C MET A 137 -20.27 10.21 -23.33
N PRO A 138 -20.61 11.39 -23.90
CA PRO A 138 -21.18 12.48 -23.13
C PRO A 138 -22.35 11.90 -22.35
N THR A 139 -22.28 11.96 -21.01
CA THR A 139 -23.27 11.34 -20.12
C THR A 139 -24.62 11.72 -20.68
N VAL A 140 -25.31 10.74 -21.28
CA VAL A 140 -26.56 11.03 -21.97
C VAL A 140 -27.50 11.43 -20.85
N LYS A 141 -27.78 12.73 -20.74
CA LYS A 141 -28.80 13.21 -19.80
C LYS A 141 -30.06 12.42 -20.14
N CYS A 142 -30.41 11.48 -19.27
CA CYS A 142 -31.62 10.70 -19.41
C CYS A 142 -32.77 11.69 -19.52
N LYS A 143 -33.42 11.73 -20.69
CA LYS A 143 -34.55 12.63 -20.95
C LYS A 143 -35.76 12.27 -20.09
N SER A 144 -35.79 11.03 -19.60
CA SER A 144 -36.80 10.44 -18.73
C SER A 144 -36.09 9.58 -17.69
N LYS A 145 -36.60 9.55 -16.46
CA LYS A 145 -36.15 8.60 -15.43
C LYS A 145 -36.39 7.18 -15.97
N PRO A 146 -35.37 6.32 -16.11
CA PRO A 146 -35.60 4.92 -16.46
C PRO A 146 -36.47 4.27 -15.38
N ASN A 147 -37.32 3.32 -15.79
CA ASN A 147 -38.21 2.66 -14.85
C ASN A 147 -37.36 1.81 -13.86
N ALA A 148 -37.92 1.50 -12.69
CA ALA A 148 -37.18 0.77 -11.66
C ALA A 148 -36.84 -0.68 -12.08
N GLU A 149 -37.68 -1.30 -12.90
CA GLU A 149 -37.49 -2.67 -13.39
C GLU A 149 -36.33 -2.76 -14.38
N ASP A 150 -36.22 -1.81 -15.31
CA ASP A 150 -35.13 -1.67 -16.29
C ASP A 150 -33.80 -1.40 -15.57
N LEU A 151 -33.82 -0.56 -14.53
CA LEU A 151 -32.64 -0.31 -13.71
C LEU A 151 -32.21 -1.56 -12.95
N ALA A 152 -33.17 -2.26 -12.32
CA ALA A 152 -32.93 -3.50 -11.59
C ALA A 152 -32.37 -4.59 -12.52
N ALA A 153 -32.91 -4.74 -13.73
CA ALA A 153 -32.47 -5.73 -14.70
C ALA A 153 -31.04 -5.50 -15.21
N VAL A 154 -30.55 -4.25 -15.21
CA VAL A 154 -29.16 -3.92 -15.58
C VAL A 154 -28.20 -4.08 -14.40
N SER A 155 -28.68 -3.93 -13.17
CA SER A 155 -27.86 -4.08 -11.95
C SER A 155 -27.82 -5.50 -11.39
N ASP A 156 -28.77 -6.36 -11.76
CA ASP A 156 -28.86 -7.71 -11.20
C ASP A 156 -27.82 -8.65 -11.82
N VAL A 157 -26.96 -9.20 -10.97
CA VAL A 157 -25.95 -10.19 -11.36
C VAL A 157 -26.50 -11.58 -11.03
N PRO A 158 -26.81 -12.43 -12.03
CA PRO A 158 -27.36 -13.74 -11.76
C PRO A 158 -26.34 -14.61 -11.02
N LEU A 159 -26.77 -15.21 -9.91
CA LEU A 159 -25.96 -16.13 -9.13
C LEU A 159 -25.68 -17.42 -9.92
N LEU A 160 -24.41 -17.76 -10.03
CA LEU A 160 -23.94 -19.02 -10.59
C LEU A 160 -23.68 -20.02 -9.46
N ILE A 161 -24.16 -21.24 -9.64
CA ILE A 161 -23.93 -22.33 -8.68
C ILE A 161 -22.53 -22.90 -8.91
N TYR A 162 -21.75 -22.96 -7.84
CA TYR A 162 -20.45 -23.60 -7.84
C TYR A 162 -20.58 -25.09 -7.52
N GLU A 163 -20.48 -25.92 -8.56
CA GLU A 163 -20.46 -27.37 -8.41
C GLU A 163 -19.04 -27.86 -8.10
N ASN A 164 -18.79 -28.21 -6.83
CA ASN A 164 -17.56 -28.91 -6.45
C ASN A 164 -17.76 -30.43 -6.51
N ASN A 165 -17.21 -31.06 -7.54
CA ASN A 165 -17.22 -32.51 -7.75
C ASN A 165 -16.21 -33.24 -6.85
N GLU A 166 -16.25 -32.97 -5.54
CA GLU A 166 -15.35 -33.52 -4.51
C GLU A 166 -13.85 -33.24 -4.74
N VAL A 167 -13.54 -32.22 -5.54
CA VAL A 167 -12.17 -31.81 -5.79
C VAL A 167 -11.69 -30.91 -4.65
N VAL A 168 -10.54 -31.28 -4.08
CA VAL A 168 -9.83 -30.44 -3.10
C VAL A 168 -8.81 -29.60 -3.86
N GLY A 169 -9.13 -28.35 -4.12
CA GLY A 169 -8.28 -27.45 -4.91
C GLY A 169 -6.93 -27.19 -4.25
N MET A 170 -6.92 -26.94 -2.94
CA MET A 170 -5.73 -26.63 -2.16
C MET A 170 -4.67 -27.73 -2.19
N SER A 171 -5.04 -29.01 -2.33
CA SER A 171 -4.05 -30.09 -2.45
C SER A 171 -3.25 -30.05 -3.75
N LYS A 172 -3.70 -29.28 -4.75
CA LYS A 172 -2.99 -29.06 -6.02
C LYS A 172 -2.04 -27.86 -5.94
N ILE A 173 -2.05 -27.09 -4.85
CA ILE A 173 -1.22 -25.90 -4.70
C ILE A 173 0.10 -26.28 -4.04
N THR A 174 1.20 -26.08 -4.76
CA THR A 174 2.55 -26.23 -4.21
C THR A 174 3.01 -24.92 -3.58
N VAL A 175 3.30 -24.95 -2.28
CA VAL A 175 3.96 -23.82 -1.60
C VAL A 175 5.46 -23.98 -1.77
N VAL A 176 6.09 -23.00 -2.39
CA VAL A 176 7.54 -22.96 -2.59
C VAL A 176 8.17 -22.15 -1.46
N GLU A 177 9.29 -22.62 -0.94
CA GLU A 177 10.08 -21.87 0.05
C GLU A 177 10.64 -20.61 -0.60
N ILE A 178 10.52 -19.48 0.09
CA ILE A 178 11.08 -18.22 -0.36
C ILE A 178 12.57 -18.24 -0.01
N ASP A 179 13.43 -18.02 -1.01
CA ASP A 179 14.87 -17.85 -0.78
C ASP A 179 15.13 -16.46 -0.18
N TYR A 180 15.12 -16.41 1.15
CA TYR A 180 15.38 -15.18 1.91
C TYR A 180 16.79 -14.61 1.66
N CYS A 181 17.77 -15.42 1.24
CA CYS A 181 19.13 -14.94 0.98
C CYS A 181 19.19 -14.02 -0.24
N VAL A 182 18.29 -14.19 -1.22
CA VAL A 182 18.19 -13.32 -2.39
C VAL A 182 17.58 -11.96 -2.02
N ILE A 183 16.59 -11.96 -1.12
CA ILE A 183 15.85 -10.74 -0.71
C ILE A 183 16.66 -9.86 0.25
N LEU A 184 17.49 -10.46 1.10
CA LEU A 184 18.23 -9.75 2.16
C LEU A 184 19.56 -9.10 1.70
N ASN A 185 19.92 -9.22 0.42
CA ASN A 185 21.17 -8.66 -0.14
C ASN A 185 21.04 -7.21 -0.63
N GLU A 186 19.88 -6.57 -0.48
CA GLU A 186 19.68 -5.17 -0.86
C GLU A 186 20.29 -4.21 0.18
N ALA A 187 20.76 -3.05 -0.29
CA ALA A 187 21.28 -2.00 0.58
C ALA A 187 20.21 -1.59 1.61
N ILE A 188 20.64 -1.45 2.86
CA ILE A 188 19.76 -1.19 4.01
C ILE A 188 18.98 0.12 3.83
N CYS A 189 19.56 1.11 3.15
CA CYS A 189 19.05 2.47 3.03
C CYS A 189 19.46 3.06 1.68
N SER A 190 18.55 3.75 0.99
CA SER A 190 18.86 4.42 -0.28
C SER A 190 19.61 5.74 -0.07
N ASN A 191 20.20 6.29 -1.14
CA ASN A 191 20.87 7.59 -1.07
C ASN A 191 19.91 8.71 -0.66
N VAL A 192 18.70 8.68 -1.21
CA VAL A 192 17.61 9.61 -0.88
C VAL A 192 17.17 9.47 0.58
N ASP A 193 17.05 8.25 1.10
CA ASP A 193 16.73 8.01 2.52
C ASP A 193 17.80 8.62 3.45
N LEU A 194 19.09 8.39 3.15
CA LEU A 194 20.20 8.95 3.92
C LEU A 194 20.19 10.49 3.89
N LEU A 195 20.01 11.08 2.72
CA LEU A 195 19.98 12.54 2.60
C LEU A 195 18.78 13.16 3.33
N TRP A 196 17.60 12.53 3.25
CA TRP A 196 16.42 12.95 4.00
C TRP A 196 16.66 12.86 5.51
N ALA A 197 17.26 11.76 5.97
CA ALA A 197 17.56 11.55 7.37
C ALA A 197 18.60 12.55 7.90
N TYR A 198 19.62 12.88 7.10
CA TYR A 198 20.57 13.94 7.40
C TYR A 198 19.86 15.31 7.53
N ALA A 199 18.98 15.65 6.60
CA ALA A 199 18.20 16.89 6.66
C ALA A 199 17.28 16.94 7.89
N LYS A 200 16.70 15.80 8.29
CA LYS A 200 15.94 15.68 9.54
C LYS A 200 16.83 15.86 10.77
N TRP A 201 18.03 15.29 10.77
CA TRP A 201 19.00 15.44 11.86
C TRP A 201 19.46 16.89 12.03
N ARG A 202 19.68 17.62 10.93
CA ARG A 202 20.02 19.05 10.92
C ARG A 202 18.84 19.98 11.23
N ASP A 203 17.64 19.43 11.46
CA ASP A 203 16.41 20.19 11.71
C ASP A 203 16.16 21.29 10.67
N VAL A 204 16.35 20.95 9.38
CA VAL A 204 16.15 21.88 8.26
C VAL A 204 14.71 22.39 8.24
N ASN A 205 14.56 23.72 8.29
CA ASN A 205 13.25 24.35 8.30
C ASN A 205 12.46 24.08 7.01
N GLY A 206 11.17 23.77 7.15
CA GLY A 206 10.28 23.49 6.02
C GLY A 206 10.46 22.12 5.36
N LEU A 207 11.34 21.25 5.89
CA LEU A 207 11.55 19.91 5.37
C LEU A 207 10.30 19.03 5.57
N PRO A 208 9.67 18.49 4.50
CA PRO A 208 8.49 17.64 4.62
C PRO A 208 8.78 16.29 5.30
N GLY A 209 7.73 15.54 5.60
CA GLY A 209 7.86 14.11 5.92
C GLY A 209 8.39 13.31 4.72
N TRP A 210 8.72 12.03 4.91
CA TRP A 210 9.30 11.19 3.86
C TRP A 210 8.48 11.21 2.57
N ASN A 211 7.17 10.94 2.64
CA ASN A 211 6.30 10.94 1.46
C ASN A 211 6.36 12.27 0.68
N GLY A 212 6.25 13.41 1.37
CA GLY A 212 6.33 14.73 0.72
C GLY A 212 7.74 15.10 0.26
N PHE A 213 8.78 14.46 0.79
CA PHE A 213 10.15 14.58 0.29
C PHE A 213 10.31 13.79 -1.01
N SER A 214 9.88 12.52 -1.02
CA SER A 214 9.88 11.67 -2.21
C SER A 214 9.04 12.27 -3.33
N GLU A 215 7.84 12.77 -3.04
CA GLU A 215 6.96 13.44 -4.01
C GLU A 215 7.64 14.66 -4.66
N LYS A 216 8.39 15.46 -3.89
CA LYS A 216 9.14 16.60 -4.46
C LYS A 216 10.19 16.13 -5.47
N LEU A 217 10.88 15.03 -5.19
CA LEU A 217 11.94 14.47 -6.03
C LEU A 217 11.39 13.78 -7.28
N THR A 218 10.19 13.20 -7.19
CA THR A 218 9.54 12.47 -8.29
C THR A 218 8.51 13.30 -9.05
N LYS A 219 8.24 14.56 -8.67
CA LYS A 219 7.19 15.40 -9.27
C LYS A 219 7.25 15.50 -10.80
N ASN A 220 8.46 15.51 -11.37
CA ASN A 220 8.65 15.61 -12.82
C ASN A 220 8.86 14.24 -13.49
N ASN A 221 8.93 13.15 -12.72
CA ASN A 221 8.94 11.81 -13.24
C ASN A 221 7.55 11.51 -13.82
N LYS A 222 7.50 11.18 -15.11
CA LYS A 222 6.27 10.86 -15.84
C LYS A 222 6.18 9.38 -16.20
N ASP A 223 7.09 8.57 -15.66
CA ASP A 223 7.17 7.12 -15.90
C ASP A 223 6.21 6.38 -14.96
N PHE A 224 4.99 6.89 -14.88
CA PHE A 224 3.88 6.25 -14.18
C PHE A 224 2.59 6.48 -14.94
N THR A 225 1.64 5.59 -14.72
CA THR A 225 0.31 5.69 -15.29
C THR A 225 -0.72 5.73 -14.18
N THR A 226 -1.65 6.67 -14.25
CA THR A 226 -2.81 6.67 -13.37
C THR A 226 -3.77 5.55 -13.76
N SER A 227 -4.53 5.05 -12.80
CA SER A 227 -5.55 4.03 -13.04
C SER A 227 -6.95 4.66 -12.97
N ASN A 228 -7.87 4.16 -13.78
CA ASN A 228 -9.29 4.47 -13.65
C ASN A 228 -9.97 3.36 -12.83
N VAL A 229 -10.78 3.74 -11.84
CA VAL A 229 -11.51 2.81 -10.98
C VAL A 229 -12.99 2.90 -11.32
N MET A 230 -13.58 1.76 -11.70
CA MET A 230 -14.99 1.62 -12.02
C MET A 230 -15.66 0.68 -11.02
N PHE A 231 -16.80 1.11 -10.48
CA PHE A 231 -17.65 0.22 -9.68
C PHE A 231 -18.36 -0.79 -10.58
N LEU A 232 -18.36 -2.06 -10.17
CA LEU A 232 -19.13 -3.11 -10.80
C LEU A 232 -20.46 -3.30 -10.06
N PRO A 233 -21.49 -3.85 -10.71
CA PRO A 233 -22.75 -4.17 -10.04
C PRO A 233 -22.53 -5.10 -8.84
N PHE A 234 -23.31 -4.91 -7.79
CA PHE A 234 -23.29 -5.77 -6.61
C PHE A 234 -23.84 -7.16 -6.95
N ILE A 235 -23.31 -8.19 -6.30
CA ILE A 235 -23.97 -9.50 -6.27
C ILE A 235 -24.71 -9.56 -4.95
N HIS A 236 -26.05 -9.55 -5.01
CA HIS A 236 -26.96 -9.51 -3.85
C HIS A 236 -27.05 -10.86 -3.11
N HIS A 237 -25.89 -11.41 -2.76
CA HIS A 237 -25.74 -12.64 -2.00
C HIS A 237 -24.55 -12.51 -1.04
N PRO A 238 -24.56 -13.27 0.08
CA PRO A 238 -23.47 -13.26 1.05
C PRO A 238 -22.12 -13.50 0.37
N GLU A 239 -21.18 -12.60 0.58
CA GLU A 239 -19.84 -12.61 -0.02
C GLU A 239 -19.06 -13.86 0.35
N ASN A 240 -19.30 -14.40 1.54
CA ASN A 240 -18.61 -15.57 2.05
C ASN A 240 -19.13 -16.90 1.46
N ASN A 241 -20.21 -16.87 0.67
CA ASN A 241 -20.73 -18.04 -0.04
C ASN A 241 -19.84 -18.36 -1.27
N LYS A 242 -19.52 -19.65 -1.47
CA LYS A 242 -18.72 -20.11 -2.63
C LYS A 242 -19.40 -19.80 -3.96
N ASP A 243 -20.72 -19.85 -4.04
CA ASP A 243 -21.48 -19.50 -5.26
C ASP A 243 -21.28 -18.02 -5.62
N THR A 244 -21.30 -17.14 -4.62
CA THR A 244 -21.05 -15.70 -4.78
C THR A 244 -19.62 -15.45 -5.24
N ILE A 245 -18.62 -16.09 -4.62
CA ILE A 245 -17.21 -15.96 -5.01
C ILE A 245 -16.99 -16.49 -6.43
N TYR A 246 -17.58 -17.64 -6.77
CA TYR A 246 -17.51 -18.22 -8.11
C TYR A 246 -18.14 -17.28 -9.16
N THR A 247 -19.33 -16.73 -8.86
CA THR A 247 -20.00 -15.73 -9.71
C THR A 247 -19.11 -14.50 -9.91
N THR A 248 -18.43 -14.05 -8.85
CA THR A 248 -17.50 -12.92 -8.91
C THR A 248 -16.32 -13.20 -9.84
N LEU A 249 -15.72 -14.38 -9.74
CA LEU A 249 -14.64 -14.83 -10.62
C LEU A 249 -15.10 -14.88 -12.08
N ASP A 250 -16.27 -15.45 -12.34
CA ASP A 250 -16.85 -15.52 -13.68
C ASP A 250 -17.15 -14.13 -14.26
N CYS A 251 -17.71 -13.22 -13.46
CA CYS A 251 -17.92 -11.83 -13.85
C CYS A 251 -16.61 -11.14 -14.24
N ALA A 252 -15.53 -11.33 -13.46
CA ALA A 252 -14.21 -10.79 -13.77
C ALA A 252 -13.63 -11.36 -15.08
N VAL A 253 -13.77 -12.67 -15.30
CA VAL A 253 -13.37 -13.35 -16.53
C VAL A 253 -14.14 -12.81 -17.74
N ARG A 254 -15.49 -12.77 -17.67
CA ARG A 254 -16.33 -12.25 -18.76
C ARG A 254 -16.00 -10.79 -19.09
N SER A 255 -15.83 -9.95 -18.06
CA SER A 255 -15.41 -8.57 -18.24
C SER A 255 -14.03 -8.47 -18.88
N ALA A 256 -13.05 -9.25 -18.45
CA ALA A 256 -11.71 -9.21 -19.04
C ALA A 256 -11.72 -9.69 -20.50
N LYS A 257 -12.43 -10.77 -20.80
CA LYS A 257 -12.62 -11.28 -22.17
C LYS A 257 -13.30 -10.28 -23.09
N SER A 258 -14.29 -9.54 -22.61
CA SER A 258 -14.96 -8.51 -23.42
C SER A 258 -14.01 -7.36 -23.79
N HIS A 259 -12.87 -7.25 -23.11
CA HIS A 259 -11.78 -6.31 -23.39
C HIS A 259 -10.58 -6.99 -24.06
N GLY A 260 -10.73 -8.26 -24.49
CA GLY A 260 -9.71 -9.08 -25.13
C GLY A 260 -8.48 -9.38 -24.27
N GLN A 261 -8.61 -9.30 -22.95
CA GLN A 261 -7.58 -9.71 -21.99
C GLN A 261 -7.67 -11.22 -21.75
N ASN A 262 -6.53 -11.89 -21.71
CA ASN A 262 -6.41 -13.32 -21.42
C ASN A 262 -5.84 -13.62 -20.03
N CYS A 263 -5.43 -12.58 -19.29
CA CYS A 263 -4.96 -12.68 -17.92
C CYS A 263 -5.99 -12.02 -17.00
N TYR A 264 -6.38 -12.71 -15.93
CA TYR A 264 -7.45 -12.27 -15.04
C TYR A 264 -6.88 -12.12 -13.63
N ILE A 265 -6.70 -10.89 -13.16
CA ILE A 265 -6.17 -10.64 -11.82
C ILE A 265 -7.30 -10.14 -10.94
N ILE A 266 -7.57 -10.84 -9.84
CA ILE A 266 -8.58 -10.43 -8.86
C ILE A 266 -7.99 -10.48 -7.45
N THR A 267 -8.26 -9.45 -6.66
CA THR A 267 -7.81 -9.33 -5.28
C THR A 267 -8.99 -9.51 -4.33
N PHE A 268 -8.77 -10.28 -3.26
CA PHE A 268 -9.74 -10.52 -2.19
C PHE A 268 -9.08 -10.34 -0.82
N ASP A 269 -9.86 -10.02 0.20
CA ASP A 269 -9.42 -10.11 1.59
C ASP A 269 -9.01 -11.55 1.99
N GLN A 270 -8.49 -11.76 3.21
CA GLN A 270 -7.92 -13.06 3.57
C GLN A 270 -8.93 -14.23 3.59
N PRO A 271 -10.11 -14.11 4.23
CA PRO A 271 -11.16 -15.13 4.17
C PRO A 271 -11.62 -15.48 2.75
N LEU A 272 -11.86 -14.48 1.91
CA LEU A 272 -12.36 -14.69 0.55
C LEU A 272 -11.25 -15.20 -0.38
N TYR A 273 -10.02 -14.72 -0.21
CA TYR A 273 -8.84 -15.19 -0.94
C TYR A 273 -8.67 -16.70 -0.85
N TYR A 274 -8.74 -17.27 0.35
CA TYR A 274 -8.57 -18.71 0.55
C TYR A 274 -9.65 -19.51 -0.23
N LYS A 275 -10.91 -19.06 -0.18
CA LYS A 275 -12.01 -19.71 -0.90
C LYS A 275 -11.89 -19.55 -2.42
N ALA A 276 -11.53 -18.37 -2.89
CA ALA A 276 -11.28 -18.11 -4.31
C ALA A 276 -10.13 -18.97 -4.84
N ARG A 277 -9.04 -19.12 -4.08
CA ARG A 277 -7.92 -20.02 -4.43
C ARG A 277 -8.34 -21.48 -4.49
N GLU A 278 -9.17 -21.94 -3.55
CA GLU A 278 -9.73 -23.30 -3.57
C GLU A 278 -10.55 -23.52 -4.85
N ILE A 279 -11.46 -22.60 -5.17
CA ILE A 279 -12.30 -22.66 -6.37
C ILE A 279 -11.45 -22.71 -7.64
N VAL A 280 -10.53 -21.76 -7.82
CA VAL A 280 -9.67 -21.67 -9.02
C VAL A 280 -8.80 -22.91 -9.20
N ALA A 281 -8.32 -23.53 -8.12
CA ALA A 281 -7.54 -24.77 -8.21
C ALA A 281 -8.42 -26.02 -8.43
N ALA A 282 -9.69 -25.98 -8.01
CA ALA A 282 -10.61 -27.09 -8.11
C ALA A 282 -11.29 -27.21 -9.49
N VAL A 283 -11.54 -26.09 -10.18
CA VAL A 283 -12.18 -26.09 -11.51
C VAL A 283 -11.37 -26.85 -12.57
N ASP A 284 -12.06 -27.25 -13.65
CA ASP A 284 -11.44 -27.87 -14.82
C ASP A 284 -10.36 -26.94 -15.42
N VAL A 285 -9.23 -27.52 -15.85
CA VAL A 285 -8.11 -26.79 -16.49
C VAL A 285 -8.54 -26.15 -17.83
N GLN A 286 -9.61 -26.63 -18.45
CA GLN A 286 -10.21 -26.03 -19.64
C GLN A 286 -11.12 -24.83 -19.33
N SER A 287 -11.49 -24.63 -18.06
CA SER A 287 -12.29 -23.46 -17.65
C SER A 287 -11.43 -22.20 -17.66
N ASP A 288 -11.97 -21.09 -18.14
CA ASP A 288 -11.26 -19.81 -18.06
C ASP A 288 -10.96 -19.38 -16.63
N ILE A 289 -11.75 -19.84 -15.66
CA ILE A 289 -11.56 -19.54 -14.24
C ILE A 289 -10.24 -20.14 -13.73
N SER A 290 -9.73 -21.24 -14.31
CA SER A 290 -8.45 -21.83 -13.90
C SER A 290 -7.26 -20.91 -14.19
N ASN A 291 -7.43 -19.95 -15.12
CA ASN A 291 -6.41 -18.97 -15.48
C ASN A 291 -6.48 -17.69 -14.64
N VAL A 292 -7.38 -17.63 -13.65
CA VAL A 292 -7.50 -16.48 -12.75
C VAL A 292 -6.36 -16.45 -11.74
N ILE A 293 -5.63 -15.34 -11.72
CA ILE A 293 -4.63 -15.01 -10.70
C ILE A 293 -5.34 -14.33 -9.54
N VAL A 294 -5.65 -15.12 -8.51
CA VAL A 294 -6.19 -14.61 -7.25
C VAL A 294 -5.04 -14.06 -6.39
N ARG A 295 -5.16 -12.81 -5.95
CA ARG A 295 -4.21 -12.11 -5.08
C ARG A 295 -4.81 -11.87 -3.69
N LEU A 296 -3.97 -11.95 -2.67
CA LEU A 296 -4.34 -11.60 -1.31
C LEU A 296 -4.34 -10.07 -1.16
N GLY A 297 -5.37 -9.53 -0.53
CA GLY A 297 -5.52 -8.12 -0.23
C GLY A 297 -4.39 -7.62 0.65
N GLY A 298 -3.79 -6.49 0.25
CA GLY A 298 -2.60 -5.95 0.90
C GLY A 298 -2.86 -5.42 2.32
N TYR A 299 -4.06 -4.93 2.62
CA TYR A 299 -4.33 -4.24 3.88
C TYR A 299 -4.17 -5.14 5.12
N HIS A 300 -4.84 -6.30 5.14
CA HIS A 300 -4.70 -7.26 6.24
C HIS A 300 -3.30 -7.86 6.34
N MET A 301 -2.62 -8.03 5.20
CA MET A 301 -1.22 -8.44 5.17
C MET A 301 -0.33 -7.41 5.85
N LEU A 302 -0.52 -6.11 5.55
CA LEU A 302 0.22 -5.03 6.19
C LEU A 302 -0.08 -4.93 7.69
N MET A 303 -1.35 -5.05 8.10
CA MET A 303 -1.70 -5.10 9.54
C MET A 303 -1.03 -6.28 10.25
N SER A 304 -1.05 -7.46 9.63
CA SER A 304 -0.40 -8.67 10.17
C SER A 304 1.12 -8.52 10.24
N PHE A 305 1.72 -7.87 9.26
CA PHE A 305 3.15 -7.53 9.26
C PHE A 305 3.50 -6.58 10.41
N LEU A 306 2.72 -5.50 10.60
CA LEU A 306 2.90 -4.57 11.72
C LEU A 306 2.73 -5.27 13.08
N GLY A 307 1.76 -6.17 13.20
CA GLY A 307 1.57 -7.03 14.37
C GLY A 307 2.77 -7.95 14.62
N SER A 308 3.34 -8.50 13.55
CA SER A 308 4.52 -9.36 13.61
C SER A 308 5.76 -8.60 14.11
N ILE A 309 5.92 -7.32 13.73
CA ILE A 309 6.98 -6.47 14.29
C ILE A 309 6.79 -6.34 15.81
N GLY A 310 5.57 -6.02 16.26
CA GLY A 310 5.28 -5.90 17.70
C GLY A 310 5.58 -7.19 18.47
N TYR A 311 5.20 -8.33 17.90
CA TYR A 311 5.48 -9.66 18.47
C TYR A 311 6.98 -9.98 18.54
N ILE A 312 7.73 -9.74 17.45
CA ILE A 312 9.18 -9.99 17.41
C ILE A 312 9.93 -9.05 18.36
N MET A 313 9.46 -7.82 18.51
CA MET A 313 10.06 -6.78 19.35
C MET A 313 9.55 -6.78 20.79
N GLU A 314 8.78 -7.78 21.21
CA GLU A 314 8.35 -7.92 22.59
C GLU A 314 9.58 -7.99 23.53
N GLY A 315 9.58 -7.18 24.59
CA GLY A 315 10.70 -7.11 25.54
C GLY A 315 11.94 -6.32 25.06
N SER A 316 11.90 -5.72 23.88
CA SER A 316 13.00 -4.90 23.32
C SER A 316 13.02 -3.44 23.78
N ALA A 317 12.09 -3.06 24.67
CA ALA A 317 11.76 -1.68 25.06
C ALA A 317 10.99 -0.84 24.00
N LEU A 318 10.52 -1.44 22.89
CA LEU A 318 9.72 -0.73 21.87
C LEU A 318 8.42 -0.17 22.45
N LYS A 319 7.72 -0.95 23.27
CA LYS A 319 6.46 -0.52 23.92
C LYS A 319 6.69 0.71 24.80
N GLU A 320 7.76 0.71 25.57
CA GLU A 320 8.17 1.76 26.50
C GLU A 320 8.59 3.03 25.76
N ALA A 321 9.30 2.90 24.63
CA ALA A 321 9.65 4.03 23.78
C ALA A 321 8.40 4.69 23.17
N LEU A 322 7.45 3.88 22.69
CA LEU A 322 6.20 4.38 22.13
C LEU A 322 5.26 4.99 23.17
N SER A 323 5.31 4.49 24.40
CA SER A 323 4.50 5.00 25.52
C SER A 323 4.95 6.39 25.99
N VAL A 324 6.05 6.93 25.46
CA VAL A 324 6.46 8.32 25.68
C VAL A 324 5.52 9.29 24.97
N ILE A 325 5.01 8.89 23.81
CA ILE A 325 4.24 9.76 22.89
C ILE A 325 2.78 9.33 22.74
N TYR A 326 2.44 8.10 23.13
CA TYR A 326 1.09 7.55 23.03
C TYR A 326 0.61 6.98 24.35
N ASP A 327 -0.71 6.99 24.54
CA ASP A 327 -1.36 6.28 25.64
C ASP A 327 -1.01 4.77 25.60
N PRO A 328 -0.64 4.15 26.73
CA PRO A 328 -0.25 2.73 26.77
C PRO A 328 -1.28 1.75 26.18
N ASN A 329 -2.59 2.04 26.27
CA ASN A 329 -3.62 1.19 25.69
C ASN A 329 -3.63 1.29 24.17
N SER A 330 -3.37 2.48 23.63
CA SER A 330 -3.19 2.68 22.19
C SER A 330 -1.95 1.94 21.69
N VAL A 331 -0.85 1.98 22.44
CA VAL A 331 0.39 1.28 22.07
C VAL A 331 0.17 -0.22 21.91
N GLY A 332 -0.62 -0.85 22.80
CA GLY A 332 -1.00 -2.26 22.68
C GLY A 332 -1.66 -2.57 21.33
N LYS A 333 -2.77 -1.88 21.03
CA LYS A 333 -3.49 -2.06 19.76
C LYS A 333 -2.61 -1.80 18.52
N MET A 334 -1.68 -0.86 18.63
CA MET A 334 -0.74 -0.59 17.56
C MET A 334 0.27 -1.75 17.41
N LEU A 335 0.82 -2.28 18.51
CA LEU A 335 1.76 -3.41 18.49
C LEU A 335 1.12 -4.71 17.98
N ASP A 336 -0.20 -4.84 18.12
CA ASP A 336 -0.97 -5.94 17.55
C ASP A 336 -1.36 -5.71 16.08
N GLY A 337 -1.02 -4.56 15.49
CA GLY A 337 -1.29 -4.23 14.09
C GLY A 337 -2.71 -3.70 13.81
N HIS A 338 -3.62 -3.72 14.79
CA HIS A 338 -5.03 -3.34 14.64
C HIS A 338 -5.27 -1.82 14.47
N ALA A 339 -4.30 -0.97 14.83
CA ALA A 339 -4.40 0.47 14.65
C ALA A 339 -3.51 0.93 13.47
N PHE A 340 -3.82 0.48 12.24
CA PHE A 340 -2.97 0.60 11.05
C PHE A 340 -2.32 1.98 10.86
N ALA A 341 -3.11 3.04 10.68
CA ALA A 341 -2.58 4.39 10.40
C ALA A 341 -1.65 4.89 11.52
N ARG A 342 -2.04 4.67 12.78
CA ARG A 342 -1.20 4.98 13.95
C ARG A 342 0.07 4.14 13.96
N SER A 343 -0.03 2.85 13.65
CA SER A 343 1.10 1.93 13.54
C SER A 343 2.11 2.39 12.50
N VAL A 344 1.70 2.64 11.25
CA VAL A 344 2.61 3.16 10.20
C VAL A 344 3.29 4.45 10.65
N GLY A 345 2.51 5.40 11.18
CA GLY A 345 3.04 6.67 11.66
C GLY A 345 4.11 6.52 12.75
N ARG A 346 3.92 5.61 13.72
CA ARG A 346 4.90 5.42 14.80
C ARG A 346 6.17 4.69 14.34
N HIS A 347 6.06 3.73 13.42
CA HIS A 347 7.24 2.98 12.95
C HIS A 347 8.16 3.94 12.19
N GLY A 348 7.58 4.90 11.44
CA GLY A 348 8.32 6.02 10.87
C GLY A 348 9.00 6.92 11.90
N LEU A 349 8.33 7.26 13.02
CA LEU A 349 8.97 8.06 14.08
C LEU A 349 10.15 7.35 14.74
N ILE A 350 10.01 6.04 14.97
CA ILE A 350 11.10 5.20 15.49
C ILE A 350 12.27 5.17 14.50
N ARG A 351 12.01 4.97 13.19
CA ARG A 351 13.04 5.06 12.15
C ARG A 351 13.77 6.40 12.21
N VAL A 352 13.04 7.52 12.23
CA VAL A 352 13.65 8.88 12.31
C VAL A 352 14.50 9.05 13.56
N ALA A 353 14.00 8.63 14.73
CA ALA A 353 14.73 8.78 15.99
C ALA A 353 16.05 7.97 15.98
N LEU A 354 16.01 6.75 15.46
CA LEU A 354 17.20 5.90 15.32
C LEU A 354 18.19 6.50 14.32
N MET A 355 17.71 7.00 13.18
CA MET A 355 18.55 7.67 12.20
C MET A 355 19.26 8.89 12.82
N LYS A 356 18.54 9.77 13.54
CA LYS A 356 19.13 10.93 14.23
C LYS A 356 20.23 10.50 15.21
N LEU A 357 19.97 9.50 16.04
CA LEU A 357 20.97 8.96 16.97
C LEU A 357 22.17 8.29 16.29
N ASN A 358 22.01 7.84 15.05
CA ASN A 358 23.09 7.33 14.24
C ASN A 358 23.94 8.50 13.70
N TYR A 359 23.29 9.51 13.12
CA TYR A 359 23.92 10.74 12.65
C TYR A 359 24.72 11.48 13.73
N ASP A 360 24.25 11.50 14.97
CA ASP A 360 24.98 12.07 16.12
C ASP A 360 26.37 11.46 16.33
N LYS A 361 26.63 10.26 15.79
CA LYS A 361 27.91 9.55 15.93
C LYS A 361 28.77 9.58 14.67
N LEU A 362 28.23 10.06 13.55
CA LEU A 362 28.97 10.12 12.31
C LEU A 362 29.95 11.29 12.35
N ALA A 363 31.20 11.03 11.99
CA ALA A 363 32.23 12.06 11.85
C ALA A 363 32.14 12.69 10.46
N ILE A 364 31.11 13.52 10.24
CA ILE A 364 30.93 14.26 8.99
C ILE A 364 31.88 15.45 8.99
N ASP A 365 32.85 15.47 8.06
CA ASP A 365 33.76 16.60 7.92
C ASP A 365 33.11 17.81 7.24
N GLN A 366 33.79 18.96 7.29
CA GLN A 366 33.29 20.22 6.76
C GLN A 366 32.99 20.16 5.26
N ASN A 367 33.82 19.46 4.48
CA ASN A 367 33.63 19.37 3.04
C ASN A 367 32.36 18.57 2.72
N LEU A 368 32.22 17.39 3.33
CA LEU A 368 31.02 16.55 3.17
C LEU A 368 29.78 17.29 3.66
N GLN A 369 29.87 18.02 4.77
CA GLN A 369 28.77 18.84 5.27
C GLN A 369 28.31 19.89 4.26
N GLU A 370 29.23 20.66 3.68
CA GLU A 370 28.93 21.69 2.68
C GLU A 370 28.27 21.09 1.44
N PHE A 371 28.73 19.92 0.99
CA PHE A 371 28.09 19.21 -0.11
C PHE A 371 26.65 18.79 0.22
N LEU A 372 26.43 18.12 1.37
CA LEU A 372 25.10 17.65 1.76
C LEU A 372 24.13 18.83 1.94
N GLU A 373 24.60 19.97 2.47
CA GLU A 373 23.80 21.20 2.57
C GLU A 373 23.43 21.75 1.18
N GLY A 374 24.34 21.69 0.20
CA GLY A 374 24.05 22.02 -1.20
C GLY A 374 22.94 21.15 -1.80
N TYR A 375 23.05 19.83 -1.63
CA TYR A 375 22.01 18.88 -2.06
C TYR A 375 20.65 19.21 -1.45
N ILE A 376 20.58 19.44 -0.13
CA ILE A 376 19.33 19.82 0.53
C ILE A 376 18.76 21.11 -0.05
N MET A 377 19.59 22.12 -0.26
CA MET A 377 19.14 23.41 -0.82
C MET A 377 18.53 23.23 -2.21
N ASP A 378 19.16 22.42 -3.07
CA ASP A 378 18.66 22.16 -4.42
C ASP A 378 17.36 21.37 -4.42
N ILE A 379 17.23 20.38 -3.52
CA ILE A 379 15.96 19.65 -3.33
C ILE A 379 14.86 20.59 -2.84
N MET A 380 15.16 21.46 -1.87
CA MET A 380 14.21 22.44 -1.35
C MET A 380 13.78 23.46 -2.42
N ARG A 381 14.69 23.79 -3.36
CA ARG A 381 14.42 24.62 -4.55
C ARG A 381 13.77 23.86 -5.70
N ARG A 382 13.60 22.54 -5.59
CA ARG A 382 13.07 21.64 -6.64
C ARG A 382 13.91 21.62 -7.91
N THR A 383 15.22 21.73 -7.78
CA THR A 383 16.18 21.66 -8.91
C THR A 383 16.87 20.30 -9.01
N MET A 384 16.52 19.36 -8.14
CA MET A 384 17.11 18.03 -8.05
C MET A 384 16.02 16.95 -8.10
N TYR A 385 16.31 15.84 -8.79
CA TYR A 385 15.38 14.72 -8.97
C TYR A 385 15.90 13.45 -8.29
N TYR A 386 15.01 12.48 -8.14
CA TYR A 386 15.30 11.21 -7.47
C TYR A 386 16.53 10.50 -8.06
N ASP A 387 16.54 10.30 -9.38
CA ASP A 387 17.60 9.56 -10.06
C ASP A 387 18.96 10.27 -9.97
N ASN A 388 18.98 11.61 -9.96
CA ASN A 388 20.23 12.37 -9.76
C ASN A 388 20.89 12.07 -8.42
N ILE A 389 20.12 11.69 -7.41
CA ILE A 389 20.62 11.41 -6.05
C ILE A 389 21.02 9.95 -5.94
N GLU A 390 20.18 9.02 -6.43
CA GLU A 390 20.49 7.59 -6.37
C GLU A 390 21.69 7.22 -7.25
N GLU A 391 21.88 7.87 -8.40
CA GLU A 391 23.03 7.64 -9.29
C GLU A 391 24.28 8.44 -8.89
N SER A 392 24.22 9.27 -7.84
CA SER A 392 25.35 10.09 -7.40
C SER A 392 26.35 9.26 -6.58
N GLU A 393 27.32 8.67 -7.26
CA GLU A 393 28.31 7.81 -6.62
C GLU A 393 29.40 8.60 -5.87
N GLU A 394 29.92 9.70 -6.40
CA GLU A 394 31.18 10.26 -5.87
C GLU A 394 31.06 10.87 -4.46
N VAL A 395 29.96 11.54 -4.13
CA VAL A 395 29.81 12.30 -2.87
C VAL A 395 29.07 11.51 -1.80
N LEU A 396 28.03 10.76 -2.19
CA LEU A 396 27.22 10.01 -1.23
C LEU A 396 27.91 8.73 -0.75
N ASN A 397 28.87 8.19 -1.51
CA ASN A 397 29.70 7.06 -1.07
C ASN A 397 30.43 7.35 0.26
N GLY A 398 30.89 8.58 0.48
CA GLY A 398 31.52 8.96 1.75
C GLY A 398 30.54 8.87 2.93
N LEU A 399 29.31 9.37 2.74
CA LEU A 399 28.25 9.28 3.74
C LEU A 399 27.80 7.83 3.97
N ILE A 400 27.60 7.05 2.90
CA ILE A 400 27.23 5.64 2.94
C ILE A 400 28.28 4.84 3.71
N GLN A 401 29.57 5.09 3.46
CA GLN A 401 30.66 4.42 4.16
C GLN A 401 30.63 4.72 5.66
N LEU A 402 30.55 6.00 6.03
CA LEU A 402 30.43 6.41 7.45
C LEU A 402 29.23 5.76 8.13
N PHE A 403 28.09 5.74 7.42
CA PHE A 403 26.85 5.16 7.91
C PHE A 403 26.97 3.65 8.12
N ASN A 404 27.47 2.92 7.12
CA ASN A 404 27.67 1.48 7.19
C ASN A 404 28.67 1.08 8.28
N ASP A 405 29.73 1.86 8.47
CA ASP A 405 30.71 1.63 9.53
C ASP A 405 30.08 1.77 10.92
N GLU A 406 29.22 2.77 11.15
CA GLU A 406 28.52 2.91 12.42
C GLU A 406 27.43 1.83 12.59
N VAL A 407 26.70 1.47 11.53
CA VAL A 407 25.74 0.35 11.56
C VAL A 407 26.46 -0.95 11.92
N ALA A 408 27.63 -1.23 11.36
CA ALA A 408 28.44 -2.42 11.69
C ALA A 408 28.86 -2.43 13.17
N LYS A 409 29.28 -1.27 13.71
CA LYS A 409 29.59 -1.12 15.14
C LYS A 409 28.37 -1.30 16.04
N LEU A 410 27.19 -0.86 15.61
CA LEU A 410 25.94 -1.06 16.35
C LEU A 410 25.52 -2.53 16.32
N LYS A 411 25.66 -3.19 15.17
CA LYS A 411 25.31 -4.60 14.96
C LYS A 411 26.10 -5.54 15.88
N SER A 412 27.34 -5.18 16.22
CA SER A 412 28.20 -5.96 17.12
C SER A 412 27.83 -5.85 18.61
N ARG A 413 26.96 -4.90 18.99
CA ARG A 413 26.55 -4.70 20.41
C ARG A 413 25.62 -5.78 20.95
N GLY A 414 25.08 -6.63 20.08
CA GLY A 414 24.31 -7.81 20.45
C GLY A 414 22.94 -7.90 19.77
N PRO A 415 22.18 -8.98 20.01
CA PRO A 415 20.98 -9.33 19.25
C PRO A 415 19.89 -8.25 19.28
N THR A 416 19.70 -7.58 20.42
CA THR A 416 18.73 -6.50 20.54
C THR A 416 19.08 -5.32 19.64
N ALA A 417 20.36 -4.94 19.56
CA ALA A 417 20.80 -3.88 18.65
C ALA A 417 20.59 -4.27 17.19
N GLN A 418 20.88 -5.51 16.82
CA GLN A 418 20.62 -6.04 15.47
C GLN A 418 19.13 -5.98 15.10
N LEU A 419 18.25 -6.25 16.06
CA LEU A 419 16.82 -6.17 15.87
C LEU A 419 16.34 -4.73 15.66
N TRP A 420 16.83 -3.78 16.46
CA TRP A 420 16.52 -2.35 16.30
C TRP A 420 17.06 -1.77 14.99
N LEU A 421 18.21 -2.26 14.50
CA LEU A 421 18.76 -1.88 13.21
C LEU A 421 17.89 -2.30 12.02
N GLN A 422 16.89 -3.17 12.19
CA GLN A 422 15.95 -3.51 11.11
C GLN A 422 15.00 -2.34 10.73
N TYR A 423 14.95 -1.27 11.53
CA TYR A 423 14.20 -0.05 11.21
C TYR A 423 14.96 0.91 10.29
N ILE A 424 16.28 0.79 10.29
CA ILE A 424 17.19 1.57 9.47
C ILE A 424 17.35 0.80 8.17
#